data_AF-A0A2I1HAS2-F1
#
_entry.id   AF-A0A2I1HAS2-F1
#
_cell.length_a   1.000
_cell.length_b   1.000
_cell.length_c   1.000
_cell.angle_alpha   90.00
_cell.angle_beta   90.00
_cell.angle_gamma   90.00
#
_symmetry.space_group_name_H-M   'P 1'
#
loop_
_entity.id
_entity.type
_entity.pdbx_description
1 polymer ?
#
loop_
_entity_poly.entity_id
_entity_poly.type
_entity_poly.pdbx_seq_one_letter_code
_entity_poly.pdbx_strand_id
1 'polypeptide(L)'
;MCFKDKEIYSHLWKCEHLEQVYLNMIDKFQQYLQKLILVNSQMENVNPDNIFKEILCCKIWDFNKAYNLSMLAKGFIHVNLVNLFTSYRILDKDRIRLLDGLVNKLIFDFKIFIWEYRNVKLADLEHQKGINAKMKKSANKSKLVANKLDKIVSSRWELWNSLVFDKGGHWSNF
;
A
#
# COMPACT_ATOMS: atom_id res chain seq x y z
N MET A 1 11.59 14.74 2.08
CA MET A 1 10.21 14.38 1.66
C MET A 1 10.09 14.74 0.20
N CYS A 2 9.32 14.02 -0.62
CA CYS A 2 9.19 14.45 -2.01
C CYS A 2 8.35 15.72 -2.05
N PHE A 3 9.02 16.86 -2.09
CA PHE A 3 8.41 18.18 -2.09
C PHE A 3 7.82 18.53 -3.46
N LYS A 4 7.24 17.55 -4.17
CA LYS A 4 6.60 17.77 -5.46
C LYS A 4 5.21 18.36 -5.21
N ASP A 5 4.86 19.39 -5.98
CA ASP A 5 3.60 20.15 -5.85
C ASP A 5 2.32 19.31 -5.98
N LYS A 6 2.42 18.06 -6.45
CA LYS A 6 1.30 17.10 -6.51
C LYS A 6 1.78 15.70 -6.15
N GLU A 7 1.75 15.39 -4.85
CA GLU A 7 1.82 14.00 -4.41
C GLU A 7 0.55 13.26 -4.85
N ILE A 8 0.72 12.16 -5.59
CA ILE A 8 -0.35 11.30 -6.08
C ILE A 8 -0.15 9.89 -5.59
N TYR A 9 -1.19 9.06 -5.66
CA TYR A 9 -1.12 7.66 -5.24
C TYR A 9 0.16 6.96 -5.72
N SER A 10 0.43 6.97 -7.03
CA SER A 10 1.58 6.27 -7.61
C SER A 10 2.92 6.81 -7.11
N HIS A 11 2.98 8.08 -6.71
CA HIS A 11 4.19 8.67 -6.15
C HIS A 11 4.53 8.07 -4.79
N LEU A 12 3.53 7.81 -3.94
CA LEU A 12 3.69 7.17 -2.63
C LEU A 12 4.09 5.69 -2.69
N TRP A 13 4.25 5.11 -3.87
CA TRP A 13 4.78 3.75 -4.01
C TRP A 13 6.19 3.73 -4.62
N LYS A 14 6.69 4.87 -5.11
CA LYS A 14 7.99 4.96 -5.79
C LYS A 14 8.79 6.22 -5.43
N CYS A 15 8.47 6.82 -4.29
CA CYS A 15 9.19 7.98 -3.78
C CYS A 15 10.59 7.57 -3.31
N GLU A 16 11.64 8.10 -3.92
CA GLU A 16 13.04 7.82 -3.56
C GLU A 16 13.34 8.12 -2.08
N HIS A 17 12.71 9.16 -1.50
CA HIS A 17 12.88 9.47 -0.07
C HIS A 17 12.26 8.43 0.88
N LEU A 18 11.48 7.49 0.36
CA LEU A 18 10.84 6.41 1.11
C LEU A 18 11.41 5.04 0.72
N GLU A 19 12.45 4.99 -0.11
CA GLU A 19 13.03 3.74 -0.64
C GLU A 19 13.32 2.72 0.46
N GLN A 20 14.08 3.12 1.49
CA GLN A 20 14.42 2.23 2.60
C GLN A 20 13.17 1.74 3.37
N VAL A 21 12.14 2.58 3.44
CA VAL A 21 10.87 2.25 4.09
C VAL A 21 10.11 1.22 3.26
N TYR A 22 10.08 1.36 1.92
CA TYR A 22 9.49 0.36 1.04
C TYR A 22 10.23 -0.96 1.10
N LEU A 23 11.56 -0.96 1.10
CA LEU A 23 12.35 -2.19 1.15
C LEU A 23 12.05 -2.97 2.44
N ASN A 24 11.97 -2.28 3.58
CA ASN A 24 11.58 -2.88 4.86
C ASN A 24 10.13 -3.39 4.84
N MET A 25 9.20 -2.65 4.24
CA MET A 25 7.81 -3.07 4.10
C MET A 25 7.71 -4.33 3.20
N ILE A 26 8.43 -4.35 2.07
CA ILE A 26 8.48 -5.48 1.13
C ILE A 26 9.03 -6.71 1.82
N ASP A 27 10.16 -6.61 2.52
CA ASP A 27 10.78 -7.72 3.24
C ASP A 27 9.79 -8.34 4.26
N LYS A 28 9.16 -7.51 5.09
CA LYS A 28 8.14 -7.97 6.04
C LYS A 28 6.94 -8.62 5.36
N PHE A 29 6.52 -8.08 4.23
CA PHE A 29 5.40 -8.60 3.46
C PHE A 29 5.73 -9.94 2.79
N GLN A 30 6.95 -10.09 2.27
CA GLN A 30 7.47 -11.35 1.72
C GLN A 30 7.55 -12.43 2.81
N GLN A 31 8.06 -12.08 4.00
CA GLN A 31 8.08 -12.99 5.16
C GLN A 31 6.67 -13.38 5.62
N TYR A 32 5.72 -12.44 5.59
CA TYR A 32 4.32 -12.73 5.89
C TYR A 32 3.73 -13.71 4.86
N LEU A 33 3.95 -13.47 3.56
CA LEU A 33 3.49 -14.35 2.49
C LEU A 33 4.10 -15.76 2.62
N GLN A 34 5.38 -15.87 2.96
CA GLN A 34 6.06 -17.15 3.20
C GLN A 34 5.37 -17.92 4.33
N LYS A 35 5.16 -17.28 5.48
CA LYS A 35 4.46 -17.88 6.64
C LYS A 35 3.05 -18.30 6.27
N LEU A 36 2.34 -17.46 5.52
CA LEU A 36 0.97 -17.73 5.09
C LEU A 36 0.91 -18.96 4.18
N ILE A 37 1.83 -19.11 3.23
CA ILE A 37 1.92 -20.31 2.38
C ILE A 37 2.27 -21.54 3.22
N LEU A 38 3.29 -21.42 4.08
CA LEU A 38 3.76 -22.54 4.90
C LEU A 38 2.65 -23.13 5.79
N VAL A 39 1.83 -22.27 6.40
CA VAL A 39 0.73 -22.68 7.29
C VAL A 39 -0.45 -23.30 6.54
N ASN A 40 -0.68 -22.93 5.27
CA ASN A 40 -1.87 -23.34 4.51
C ASN A 40 -1.56 -24.39 3.42
N SER A 41 -0.30 -24.66 3.16
CA SER A 41 0.16 -25.66 2.20
C SER A 41 -0.34 -27.07 2.56
N GLN A 42 -0.75 -27.83 1.56
CA GLN A 42 -1.11 -29.26 1.70
C GLN A 42 0.04 -30.19 1.34
N MET A 43 1.20 -29.64 0.97
CA MET A 43 2.40 -30.43 0.70
C MET A 43 3.10 -30.83 2.00
N GLU A 44 3.54 -32.08 2.07
CA GLU A 44 4.38 -32.57 3.16
C GLU A 44 5.82 -32.08 3.00
N ASN A 45 6.48 -31.77 4.12
CA ASN A 45 7.91 -31.39 4.17
C ASN A 45 8.31 -30.20 3.27
N VAL A 46 7.44 -29.20 3.13
CA VAL A 46 7.77 -27.98 2.37
C VAL A 46 8.96 -27.26 3.00
N ASN A 47 10.00 -27.02 2.20
CA ASN A 47 11.13 -26.21 2.61
C ASN A 47 10.77 -24.71 2.56
N PRO A 48 10.82 -23.98 3.68
CA PRO A 48 10.57 -22.54 3.71
C PRO A 48 11.47 -21.74 2.77
N ASP A 49 12.72 -22.15 2.57
CA ASP A 49 13.66 -21.46 1.68
C ASP A 49 13.25 -21.55 0.22
N ASN A 50 12.62 -22.66 -0.18
CA ASN A 50 12.10 -22.82 -1.53
C ASN A 50 10.90 -21.91 -1.76
N ILE A 51 9.97 -21.82 -0.78
CA ILE A 51 8.87 -20.86 -0.83
C ILE A 51 9.41 -19.44 -1.00
N PHE A 52 10.43 -19.07 -0.22
CA PHE A 52 10.98 -17.71 -0.26
C PHE A 52 11.62 -17.40 -1.62
N LYS A 53 12.38 -18.34 -2.21
CA LYS A 53 12.93 -18.18 -3.57
C LYS A 53 11.83 -17.96 -4.62
N GLU A 54 10.74 -18.71 -4.56
CA GLU A 54 9.62 -18.53 -5.48
C GLU A 54 8.88 -17.21 -5.26
N ILE A 55 8.72 -16.78 -4.01
CA ILE A 55 8.20 -15.45 -3.66
C ILE A 55 9.05 -14.38 -4.33
N LEU A 56 10.39 -14.42 -4.20
CA LEU A 56 11.29 -13.44 -4.81
C LEU A 56 11.17 -13.39 -6.34
N CYS A 57 10.84 -14.51 -7.00
CA CYS A 57 10.59 -14.56 -8.44
C CYS A 57 9.25 -13.93 -8.88
N CYS A 58 8.36 -13.58 -7.95
CA CYS A 58 7.13 -12.87 -8.28
C CYS A 58 7.46 -11.46 -8.81
N LYS A 59 6.90 -11.09 -9.98
CA LYS A 59 7.22 -9.81 -10.64
C LYS A 59 6.62 -8.56 -9.96
N ILE A 60 5.98 -8.73 -8.80
CA ILE A 60 5.23 -7.67 -8.12
C ILE A 60 6.11 -6.74 -7.26
N TRP A 61 7.37 -7.09 -7.03
CA TRP A 61 8.28 -6.34 -6.15
C TRP A 61 8.91 -5.11 -6.79
N ASP A 62 8.97 -5.05 -8.12
CA ASP A 62 9.56 -3.93 -8.87
C ASP A 62 8.51 -2.88 -9.21
N PHE A 63 8.57 -1.71 -8.55
CA PHE A 63 7.65 -0.60 -8.76
C PHE A 63 7.73 0.05 -10.15
N ASN A 64 8.77 -0.25 -10.94
CA ASN A 64 8.85 0.18 -12.34
C ASN A 64 8.02 -0.70 -13.28
N LYS A 65 7.55 -1.87 -12.82
CA LYS A 65 6.66 -2.73 -13.60
C LYS A 65 5.22 -2.27 -13.48
N ALA A 66 4.44 -2.55 -14.54
CA ALA A 66 3.02 -2.25 -14.59
C ALA A 66 2.22 -2.98 -13.50
N TYR A 67 2.61 -4.22 -13.17
CA TYR A 67 1.97 -5.05 -12.14
C TYR A 67 2.89 -5.17 -10.93
N ASN A 68 2.80 -4.18 -10.04
CA ASN A 68 3.57 -4.10 -8.80
C ASN A 68 2.65 -4.11 -7.56
N LEU A 69 3.21 -4.00 -6.36
CA LEU A 69 2.45 -3.98 -5.10
C LEU A 69 1.36 -2.89 -5.05
N SER A 70 1.52 -1.75 -5.71
CA SER A 70 0.47 -0.73 -5.75
C SER A 70 -0.79 -1.22 -6.49
N MET A 71 -0.63 -2.10 -7.49
CA MET A 71 -1.77 -2.75 -8.16
C MET A 71 -2.39 -3.83 -7.27
N LEU A 72 -1.58 -4.58 -6.52
CA LEU A 72 -2.09 -5.55 -5.55
C LEU A 72 -2.89 -4.87 -4.44
N ALA A 73 -2.40 -3.74 -3.92
CA ALA A 73 -3.14 -2.92 -2.95
C ALA A 73 -4.45 -2.39 -3.54
N LYS A 74 -4.57 -2.33 -4.87
CA LYS A 74 -5.81 -1.99 -5.55
C LYS A 74 -6.78 -3.16 -5.78
N GLY A 75 -6.41 -4.36 -5.35
CA GLY A 75 -7.17 -5.60 -5.60
C GLY A 75 -6.81 -6.30 -6.92
N PHE A 76 -5.85 -5.80 -7.69
CA PHE A 76 -5.39 -6.49 -8.90
C PHE A 76 -4.37 -7.58 -8.54
N ILE A 77 -4.85 -8.82 -8.51
CA ILE A 77 -4.04 -9.98 -8.15
C ILE A 77 -3.32 -10.50 -9.41
N HIS A 78 -1.98 -10.43 -9.41
CA HIS A 78 -1.18 -10.92 -10.53
C HIS A 78 -1.15 -12.46 -10.57
N VAL A 79 -1.13 -13.04 -11.78
CA VAL A 79 -1.17 -14.50 -11.99
C VAL A 79 -0.03 -15.25 -11.29
N ASN A 80 1.18 -14.66 -11.20
CA ASN A 80 2.29 -15.27 -10.45
C ASN A 80 1.92 -15.58 -8.99
N LEU A 81 1.14 -14.71 -8.34
CA LEU A 81 0.72 -14.92 -6.95
C LEU A 81 -0.33 -16.03 -6.87
N VAL A 82 -1.25 -16.10 -7.84
CA VAL A 82 -2.24 -17.20 -7.94
C VAL A 82 -1.53 -18.54 -8.19
N ASN A 83 -0.56 -18.56 -9.09
CA ASN A 83 0.23 -19.74 -9.41
C ASN A 83 1.06 -20.20 -8.21
N LEU A 84 1.64 -19.28 -7.45
CA LEU A 84 2.37 -19.59 -6.22
C LEU A 84 1.47 -20.37 -5.23
N PHE A 85 0.24 -19.89 -4.98
CA PHE A 85 -0.70 -20.60 -4.11
C PHE A 85 -1.09 -21.97 -4.65
N THR A 86 -1.19 -22.09 -5.97
CA THR A 86 -1.50 -23.35 -6.65
C THR A 86 -0.35 -24.36 -6.54
N SER A 87 0.90 -23.91 -6.70
CA SER A 87 2.11 -24.75 -6.56
C SER A 87 2.19 -25.42 -5.19
N TYR A 88 1.75 -24.74 -4.14
CA TYR A 88 1.72 -25.26 -2.77
C TYR A 88 0.42 -25.97 -2.38
N ARG A 89 -0.40 -26.34 -3.39
CA ARG A 89 -1.66 -27.08 -3.22
C ARG A 89 -2.63 -26.44 -2.22
N ILE A 90 -2.63 -25.12 -2.10
CA ILE A 90 -3.57 -24.41 -1.24
C ILE A 90 -4.98 -24.56 -1.82
N LEU A 91 -5.91 -25.02 -1.00
CA LEU A 91 -7.30 -25.30 -1.39
C LEU A 91 -7.96 -24.05 -1.98
N ASP A 92 -8.74 -24.24 -3.06
CA ASP A 92 -9.38 -23.13 -3.77
C ASP A 92 -10.28 -22.29 -2.86
N LYS A 93 -11.04 -22.94 -1.97
CA LYS A 93 -11.91 -22.28 -0.98
C LYS A 93 -11.14 -21.34 -0.04
N ASP A 94 -9.89 -21.70 0.28
CA ASP A 94 -9.04 -20.92 1.17
C ASP A 94 -8.27 -19.84 0.41
N ARG A 95 -7.95 -20.08 -0.87
CA ARG A 95 -7.18 -19.17 -1.70
C ARG A 95 -7.79 -17.78 -1.80
N ILE A 96 -9.10 -17.68 -2.04
CA ILE A 96 -9.78 -16.38 -2.13
C ILE A 96 -9.65 -15.60 -0.82
N ARG A 97 -9.95 -16.25 0.30
CA ARG A 97 -9.85 -15.67 1.65
C ARG A 97 -8.42 -15.22 1.97
N LEU A 98 -7.43 -16.04 1.61
CA LEU A 98 -6.03 -15.75 1.87
C LEU A 98 -5.49 -14.61 0.99
N LEU A 99 -5.91 -14.55 -0.28
CA LEU A 99 -5.56 -13.46 -1.18
C LEU A 99 -6.18 -12.14 -0.72
N ASP A 100 -7.45 -12.15 -0.30
CA ASP A 100 -8.10 -10.99 0.30
C ASP A 100 -7.38 -10.54 1.59
N GLY A 101 -7.04 -11.48 2.47
CA GLY A 101 -6.23 -11.22 3.66
C GLY A 101 -4.86 -10.62 3.33
N LEU A 102 -4.22 -11.09 2.26
CA LEU A 102 -2.94 -10.57 1.78
C LEU A 102 -3.05 -9.13 1.24
N VAL A 103 -4.10 -8.83 0.47
CA VAL A 103 -4.40 -7.46 0.01
C VAL A 103 -4.63 -6.53 1.20
N ASN A 104 -5.47 -6.95 2.16
CA ASN A 104 -5.75 -6.18 3.36
C ASN A 104 -4.49 -5.94 4.21
N LYS A 105 -3.63 -6.95 4.34
CA LYS A 105 -2.34 -6.83 5.01
C LYS A 105 -1.44 -5.81 4.31
N LEU A 106 -1.38 -5.80 2.98
CA LEU A 106 -0.60 -4.83 2.22
C LEU A 106 -1.11 -3.40 2.41
N ILE A 107 -2.43 -3.21 2.36
CA ILE A 107 -3.07 -1.90 2.59
C ILE A 107 -2.75 -1.40 4.02
N PHE A 108 -2.81 -2.29 5.00
CA PHE A 108 -2.45 -1.97 6.38
C PHE A 108 -0.97 -1.62 6.52
N ASP A 109 -0.07 -2.42 5.95
CA ASP A 109 1.37 -2.16 6.01
C ASP A 109 1.72 -0.83 5.31
N PHE A 110 1.09 -0.53 4.18
CA PHE A 110 1.22 0.78 3.52
C PHE A 110 0.75 1.93 4.42
N LYS A 111 -0.38 1.78 5.11
CA LYS A 111 -0.87 2.80 6.05
C LYS A 111 0.17 3.10 7.12
N ILE A 112 0.69 2.07 7.77
CA ILE A 112 1.62 2.23 8.90
C ILE A 112 2.99 2.71 8.42
N PHE A 113 3.60 2.00 7.46
CA PHE A 113 4.98 2.27 7.08
C PHE A 113 5.10 3.52 6.20
N ILE A 114 4.14 3.76 5.30
CA ILE A 114 4.26 4.82 4.30
C ILE A 114 3.44 6.04 4.70
N TRP A 115 2.13 5.87 4.86
CA TRP A 115 1.22 6.99 5.06
C TRP A 115 1.48 7.74 6.38
N GLU A 116 1.54 7.02 7.50
CA GLU A 116 1.75 7.63 8.81
C GLU A 116 3.15 8.23 8.95
N TYR A 117 4.19 7.50 8.52
CA TYR A 117 5.57 8.01 8.50
C TYR A 117 5.67 9.31 7.70
N ARG A 118 5.09 9.33 6.50
CA ARG A 118 5.05 10.52 5.64
C ARG A 118 4.31 11.66 6.33
N ASN A 119 3.18 11.41 6.99
CA ASN A 119 2.44 12.48 7.67
C ASN A 119 3.22 13.11 8.83
N VAL A 120 3.97 12.32 9.59
CA VAL A 120 4.86 12.84 10.65
C VAL A 120 5.92 13.76 10.04
N LYS A 121 6.61 13.29 9.00
CA LYS A 121 7.63 14.10 8.32
C LYS A 121 7.07 15.38 7.70
N LEU A 122 5.80 15.40 7.31
CA LEU A 122 5.18 16.56 6.69
C LEU A 122 4.86 17.59 7.76
N ALA A 123 4.33 17.15 8.90
CA ALA A 123 4.10 17.99 10.05
C ALA A 123 5.39 18.66 10.54
N ASP A 124 6.50 17.90 10.61
CA ASP A 124 7.83 18.44 10.97
C ASP A 124 8.26 19.57 10.00
N LEU A 125 8.11 19.33 8.70
CA LEU A 125 8.46 20.32 7.67
C LEU A 125 7.59 21.58 7.76
N GLU A 126 6.28 21.41 7.93
CA GLU A 126 5.35 22.51 8.06
C GLU A 126 5.69 23.35 9.29
N HIS A 127 6.02 22.70 10.40
CA HIS A 127 6.48 23.37 11.61
C HIS A 127 7.77 24.16 11.35
N GLN A 128 8.78 23.55 10.70
CA GLN A 128 10.03 24.24 10.33
C GLN A 128 9.80 25.44 9.40
N LYS A 129 8.79 25.38 8.53
CA LYS A 129 8.41 26.48 7.62
C LYS A 129 7.46 27.50 8.25
N GLY A 130 7.11 27.36 9.53
CA GLY A 130 6.14 28.21 10.22
C GLY A 130 4.70 28.09 9.68
N ILE A 131 4.40 27.05 8.91
CA ILE A 131 3.07 26.81 8.33
C ILE A 131 2.16 26.31 9.45
N ASN A 132 1.16 27.12 9.79
CA ASN A 132 0.17 26.79 10.81
C ASN A 132 -1.21 26.47 10.22
N ALA A 133 -2.12 25.96 11.05
CA ALA A 133 -3.47 25.58 10.64
C ALA A 133 -4.27 26.75 10.04
N LYS A 134 -4.01 27.99 10.45
CA LYS A 134 -4.68 29.19 9.91
C LYS A 134 -4.28 29.42 8.45
N MET A 135 -3.00 29.27 8.13
CA MET A 135 -2.46 29.41 6.77
C MET A 135 -2.99 28.33 5.83
N LYS A 136 -3.15 27.09 6.31
CA LYS A 136 -3.76 26.01 5.52
C LYS A 136 -5.23 26.26 5.22
N LYS A 137 -6.00 26.71 6.22
CA LYS A 137 -7.43 27.04 6.06
C LYS A 137 -7.67 28.17 5.06
N SER A 138 -6.78 29.17 4.98
CA SER A 138 -6.89 30.24 3.97
C SER A 138 -6.61 29.76 2.55
N ALA A 139 -5.73 28.76 2.36
CA ALA A 139 -5.41 28.21 1.04
C ALA A 139 -6.54 27.33 0.45
N ASN A 140 -7.29 26.61 1.30
CA ASN A 140 -8.33 25.67 0.85
C ASN A 140 -9.69 26.32 0.51
N LYS A 141 -9.88 27.63 0.76
CA LYS A 141 -11.13 28.33 0.48
C LYS A 141 -11.52 28.39 -1.01
N SER A 142 -10.62 28.05 -1.93
CA SER A 142 -10.86 28.17 -3.37
C SER A 142 -11.20 26.86 -4.10
N LYS A 143 -11.21 25.69 -3.44
CA LYS A 143 -11.34 24.38 -4.16
C LYS A 143 -12.26 23.31 -3.58
N LEU A 144 -12.87 23.48 -2.41
CA LEU A 144 -13.75 22.45 -1.84
C LEU A 144 -15.23 22.71 -2.13
N VAL A 145 -15.72 22.22 -3.27
CA VAL A 145 -17.10 21.73 -3.34
C VAL A 145 -17.09 20.36 -2.67
N ALA A 146 -17.11 20.38 -1.34
CA ALA A 146 -17.23 19.21 -0.49
C ALA A 146 -18.62 18.60 -0.69
N ASN A 147 -18.75 17.66 -1.63
CA ASN A 147 -19.94 16.86 -1.76
C ASN A 147 -20.10 15.97 -0.51
N LYS A 148 -21.36 15.66 -0.17
CA LYS A 148 -21.90 14.86 0.94
C LYS A 148 -21.09 13.63 1.45
N LEU A 149 -20.06 13.18 0.73
CA LEU A 149 -19.19 12.04 1.06
C LEU A 149 -18.32 12.31 2.29
N ASP A 150 -17.90 13.57 2.52
CA ASP A 150 -17.03 13.96 3.64
C ASP A 150 -17.68 13.74 5.03
N LYS A 151 -19.01 13.59 5.10
CA LYS A 151 -19.73 13.35 6.36
C LYS A 151 -19.71 11.89 6.83
N ILE A 152 -19.32 10.94 5.97
CA ILE A 152 -19.41 9.50 6.27
C ILE A 152 -18.06 8.89 6.65
N VAL A 153 -16.96 9.57 6.35
CA VAL A 153 -15.62 8.98 6.49
C VAL A 153 -14.93 9.42 7.79
N SER A 154 -14.57 8.46 8.64
CA SER A 154 -14.16 8.70 10.03
C SER A 154 -12.70 9.12 10.17
N SER A 155 -11.85 8.81 9.19
CA SER A 155 -10.42 9.16 9.21
C SER A 155 -9.91 9.75 7.88
N ARG A 156 -8.85 10.57 7.96
CA ARG A 156 -8.16 11.11 6.77
C ARG A 156 -7.62 10.00 5.84
N TRP A 157 -7.27 8.86 6.42
CA TRP A 157 -6.83 7.68 5.69
C TRP A 157 -7.96 7.08 4.85
N GLU A 158 -9.14 6.86 5.45
CA GLU A 158 -10.28 6.30 4.74
C GLU A 158 -10.75 7.20 3.59
N LEU A 159 -10.73 8.52 3.81
CA LEU A 159 -11.16 9.48 2.78
C LEU A 159 -10.12 9.54 1.65
N TRP A 160 -8.83 9.44 1.97
CA TRP A 160 -7.81 9.33 0.93
C TRP A 160 -7.94 8.03 0.14
N ASN A 161 -8.16 6.91 0.82
CA ASN A 161 -8.39 5.64 0.15
C ASN A 161 -9.56 5.73 -0.83
N SER A 162 -10.74 6.19 -0.41
CA SER A 162 -11.89 6.29 -1.33
C SER A 162 -11.57 7.14 -2.56
N LEU A 163 -10.89 8.28 -2.39
CA LEU A 163 -10.49 9.17 -3.48
C LEU A 163 -9.45 8.54 -4.43
N VAL A 164 -8.53 7.75 -3.89
CA VAL A 164 -7.51 7.02 -4.67
C VAL A 164 -8.15 6.00 -5.59
N PHE A 165 -9.09 5.23 -5.05
CA PHE A 165 -9.77 4.15 -5.77
C PHE A 165 -10.74 4.67 -6.83
N ASP A 166 -11.45 5.76 -6.52
CA ASP A 166 -12.45 6.31 -7.44
C ASP A 166 -11.85 7.24 -8.50
N LYS A 167 -10.78 7.97 -8.18
CA LYS A 167 -10.32 9.13 -9.00
C LYS A 167 -8.81 9.23 -9.18
N GLY A 168 -8.04 8.21 -8.81
CA GLY A 168 -6.58 8.24 -8.91
C GLY A 168 -5.86 9.14 -7.88
N GLY A 169 -6.61 9.69 -6.91
CA GLY A 169 -6.15 10.34 -5.68
C GLY A 169 -5.04 11.37 -5.79
N HIS A 170 -5.40 12.67 -5.75
CA HIS A 170 -4.46 13.77 -5.53
C HIS A 170 -4.48 14.25 -4.08
N TRP A 171 -3.31 14.60 -3.53
CA TRP A 171 -3.19 15.17 -2.19
C TRP A 171 -3.80 16.58 -2.06
N SER A 172 -4.01 17.32 -3.16
CA SER A 172 -4.58 18.68 -3.10
C SER A 172 -5.97 18.78 -2.48
N ASN A 173 -6.60 17.65 -2.15
CA ASN A 173 -7.91 17.54 -1.52
C ASN A 173 -7.83 17.37 0.02
N PHE A 174 -6.63 17.41 0.62
CA PHE A 174 -6.37 17.28 2.06
C PHE A 174 -5.58 18.45 2.66
#